data_AF-A0A0C2S8Y5-F1
#
_entry.id   AF-A0A0C2S8Y5-F1
#
_cell.length_a   1.000
_cell.length_b   1.000
_cell.length_c   1.000
_cell.angle_alpha   90.00
_cell.angle_beta   90.00
_cell.angle_gamma   90.00
#
_symmetry.space_group_name_H-M   'P 1'
#
loop_
_entity.id
_entity.type
_entity.pdbx_description
1 polymer ?
#
loop_
_entity_poly.entity_id
_entity_poly.type
_entity_poly.pdbx_seq_one_letter_code
_entity_poly.pdbx_strand_id
1 'polypeptide(L)'
;MPCQYGCAVVYPVFDPIKQQFHRLKPCWPSASDFSNLASRLSQPLIRPTPPASACYPPSHPSGDCTDVLAHLDDGPWRDNLPGAMQSINFESFTFDNGTINACYYNTTLGYPCDQGNIPIIGVDARTVGDIQAGVSFAAKHNLKLVIKNTGHDYLGRSMARGGFMLWTHNLKNITYNERFVQDGAPSNSPTYQALTLGGVSNGVRLMGPLPQHVTTPMANGFSVNIISPFTSLTRTIPPNHHGLSQRQILLISQSLRLQ
;
A
#
# COMPACT_ATOMS: atom_id res chain seq x y z
N MET A 1 3.48 4.25 -23.97
CA MET A 1 3.60 5.51 -23.21
C MET A 1 2.83 5.35 -21.91
N PRO A 2 3.42 5.60 -20.73
CA PRO A 2 2.69 5.58 -19.46
C PRO A 2 1.67 6.72 -19.45
N CYS A 3 0.49 6.47 -18.88
CA CYS A 3 -0.61 7.41 -18.87
C CYS A 3 -0.36 8.46 -17.78
N GLN A 4 0.33 9.53 -18.17
CA GLN A 4 0.73 10.62 -17.27
C GLN A 4 -0.40 11.59 -16.92
N TYR A 5 -1.55 11.48 -17.58
CA TYR A 5 -2.69 12.36 -17.37
C TYR A 5 -3.90 11.50 -17.03
N GLY A 6 -4.55 11.81 -15.91
CA GLY A 6 -5.75 11.11 -15.46
C GLY A 6 -6.73 10.92 -16.62
N CYS A 7 -7.05 9.66 -16.92
CA CYS A 7 -7.88 9.28 -18.04
C CYS A 7 -9.33 9.70 -17.78
N ALA A 8 -9.66 10.92 -18.17
CA ALA A 8 -11.00 11.30 -18.58
C ALA A 8 -10.87 12.01 -19.93
N VAL A 9 -11.74 11.63 -20.85
CA VAL A 9 -11.92 12.13 -22.22
C VAL A 9 -11.05 11.47 -23.30
N VAL A 10 -11.74 10.69 -24.14
CA VAL A 10 -11.26 10.15 -25.41
C VAL A 10 -11.17 11.30 -26.41
N TYR A 11 -9.98 11.89 -26.57
CA TYR A 11 -9.71 12.78 -27.71
C TYR A 11 -8.87 12.06 -28.77
N PRO A 12 -9.15 12.23 -30.07
CA PRO A 12 -8.31 11.67 -31.12
C PRO A 12 -6.95 12.38 -31.11
N VAL A 13 -5.87 11.60 -31.01
CA VAL A 13 -4.50 12.11 -31.12
C VAL A 13 -4.01 11.84 -32.54
N PHE A 14 -3.47 12.88 -33.18
CA PHE A 14 -2.90 12.81 -34.52
C PHE A 14 -1.48 12.22 -34.46
N ASP A 15 -1.23 11.13 -35.20
CA ASP A 15 0.11 10.58 -35.40
C ASP A 15 0.74 11.22 -36.66
N PRO A 16 1.77 12.07 -36.53
CA PRO A 16 2.38 12.75 -37.66
C PRO A 16 3.23 11.82 -38.55
N ILE A 17 3.64 10.64 -38.04
CA ILE A 17 4.42 9.65 -38.79
C ILE A 17 3.49 8.81 -39.66
N LYS A 18 2.29 8.50 -39.16
CA LYS A 18 1.32 7.64 -39.86
C LYS A 18 0.17 8.40 -40.53
N GLN A 19 0.13 9.73 -40.39
CA GLN A 19 -0.90 10.62 -40.93
C GLN A 19 -2.34 10.11 -40.70
N GLN A 20 -2.58 9.48 -39.55
CA GLN A 20 -3.90 8.93 -39.22
C GLN A 20 -4.29 9.26 -37.79
N PHE A 21 -5.59 9.46 -37.59
CA PHE A 21 -6.17 9.58 -36.25
C PHE A 21 -6.33 8.19 -35.65
N HIS A 22 -5.61 7.92 -34.57
CA HIS A 22 -5.77 6.68 -33.83
C HIS A 22 -6.85 6.85 -32.75
N ARG A 23 -7.80 5.90 -32.69
CA ARG A 23 -8.59 5.69 -31.47
C ARG A 23 -7.65 5.21 -30.38
N LEU A 24 -7.29 6.10 -29.45
CA LEU A 24 -6.67 5.68 -28.20
C LEU A 24 -7.60 4.66 -27.54
N LYS A 25 -7.10 3.45 -27.27
CA LYS A 25 -7.78 2.60 -26.29
C LYS A 25 -7.86 3.41 -24.99
N PRO A 26 -8.99 3.36 -24.26
CA PRO A 26 -9.05 3.92 -22.93
C PRO A 26 -7.84 3.41 -22.15
N CYS A 27 -7.01 4.34 -21.70
CA CYS A 27 -5.83 4.03 -20.89
C CYS A 27 -6.19 3.45 -19.52
N TRP A 28 -7.45 3.64 -19.12
CA TRP A 28 -8.00 3.12 -17.89
C TRP A 28 -8.86 1.87 -18.16
N PRO A 29 -8.78 0.84 -17.31
CA PRO A 29 -9.64 -0.34 -17.43
C PRO A 29 -11.11 0.03 -17.36
N SER A 30 -11.93 -0.74 -18.08
CA SER A 30 -13.39 -0.58 -18.05
C SER A 30 -13.98 -1.07 -16.73
N ALA A 31 -15.25 -0.71 -16.48
CA ALA A 31 -15.98 -1.28 -15.35
C ALA A 31 -16.01 -2.82 -15.39
N SER A 32 -16.16 -3.41 -16.58
CA SER A 32 -16.12 -4.86 -16.75
C SER A 32 -14.74 -5.46 -16.42
N ASP A 33 -13.65 -4.77 -16.75
CA ASP A 33 -12.30 -5.24 -16.38
C ASP A 33 -12.13 -5.27 -14.86
N PHE A 34 -12.60 -4.23 -14.16
CA PHE A 34 -12.59 -4.21 -12.69
C PHE A 34 -13.52 -5.24 -12.08
N SER A 35 -14.71 -5.50 -12.66
CA SER A 35 -15.59 -6.59 -12.22
C SER A 35 -14.93 -7.96 -12.37
N ASN A 36 -14.21 -8.19 -13.48
CA ASN A 36 -13.47 -9.43 -13.71
C ASN A 36 -12.29 -9.62 -12.76
N LEU A 37 -11.63 -8.52 -12.35
CA LEU A 37 -10.64 -8.57 -11.29
C LEU A 37 -11.32 -8.89 -9.96
N ALA A 38 -12.38 -8.17 -9.59
CA ALA A 38 -13.09 -8.33 -8.33
C ALA A 38 -13.58 -9.77 -8.11
N SER A 39 -13.99 -10.48 -9.17
CA SER A 39 -14.42 -11.88 -9.08
C SER A 39 -13.30 -12.87 -8.75
N ARG A 40 -12.03 -12.44 -8.80
CA ARG A 40 -10.84 -13.26 -8.50
C ARG A 40 -10.21 -12.92 -7.15
N LEU A 41 -10.69 -11.88 -6.49
CA LEU A 41 -10.17 -11.40 -5.21
C LEU A 41 -10.96 -11.99 -4.05
N SER A 42 -10.29 -12.17 -2.92
CA SER A 42 -10.91 -12.60 -1.67
C SER A 42 -11.72 -11.49 -0.99
N GLN A 43 -11.52 -10.24 -1.39
CA GLN A 43 -12.23 -9.06 -0.91
C GLN A 43 -12.70 -8.18 -2.08
N PRO A 44 -13.79 -7.42 -1.92
CA PRO A 44 -14.18 -6.40 -2.89
C PRO A 44 -13.04 -5.40 -3.13
N LEU A 45 -13.02 -4.82 -4.34
CA LEU A 45 -12.14 -3.69 -4.62
C LEU A 45 -12.44 -2.54 -3.68
N ILE A 46 -11.39 -1.94 -3.12
CA ILE A 46 -11.49 -0.77 -2.25
C ILE A 46 -11.46 0.51 -3.07
N ARG A 47 -12.09 1.57 -2.54
CA ARG A 47 -12.09 2.93 -3.09
C ARG A 47 -11.51 3.87 -2.04
N PRO A 48 -10.17 3.98 -1.94
CA PRO A 48 -9.55 4.82 -0.93
C PRO A 48 -9.95 6.28 -1.13
N THR A 49 -10.30 6.97 -0.04
CA THR A 49 -10.64 8.39 -0.03
C THR A 49 -9.75 9.14 0.96
N PRO A 50 -9.53 10.45 0.77
CA PRO A 50 -8.86 11.27 1.78
C PRO A 50 -9.59 11.16 3.13
N PRO A 51 -8.90 10.92 4.26
CA PRO A 51 -9.57 10.85 5.56
C PRO A 51 -10.36 12.12 5.88
N ALA A 52 -9.80 13.29 5.53
CA ALA A 52 -10.45 14.58 5.70
C ALA A 52 -11.76 14.74 4.91
N SER A 53 -12.08 13.88 3.94
CA SER A 53 -13.32 13.95 3.15
C SER A 53 -14.59 13.86 4.01
N ALA A 54 -14.51 13.19 5.16
CA ALA A 54 -15.59 13.15 6.15
C ALA A 54 -16.01 14.54 6.64
N CYS A 55 -15.09 15.51 6.62
CA CYS A 55 -15.34 16.90 7.00
C CYS A 55 -16.01 17.75 5.91
N TYR A 56 -16.28 17.19 4.72
CA TYR A 56 -16.81 17.92 3.58
C TYR A 56 -18.21 17.43 3.17
N PRO A 57 -19.08 18.34 2.66
CA PRO A 57 -18.89 19.80 2.67
C PRO A 57 -18.90 20.38 4.10
N PRO A 58 -18.18 21.48 4.40
CA PRO A 58 -18.04 21.97 5.78
C PRO A 58 -19.36 22.35 6.45
N SER A 59 -20.37 22.76 5.67
CA SER A 59 -21.71 23.07 6.16
C SER A 59 -22.47 21.83 6.66
N HIS A 60 -22.20 20.67 6.07
CA HIS A 60 -22.92 19.42 6.29
C HIS A 60 -21.96 18.25 6.07
N PRO A 61 -21.03 17.99 7.01
CA PRO A 61 -20.01 16.96 6.87
C PRO A 61 -20.63 15.60 6.51
N SER A 62 -20.06 14.93 5.51
CA SER A 62 -20.56 13.63 5.01
C SER A 62 -20.20 12.44 5.91
N GLY A 63 -19.30 12.63 6.87
CA GLY A 63 -18.89 11.61 7.83
C GLY A 63 -18.54 12.19 9.20
N ASP A 64 -17.88 11.39 10.03
CA ASP A 64 -17.46 11.80 11.37
C ASP A 64 -16.18 12.64 11.33
N CYS A 65 -16.35 13.94 11.06
CA CYS A 65 -15.23 14.87 11.05
C CYS A 65 -14.53 14.97 12.42
N THR A 66 -15.27 14.81 13.52
CA THR A 66 -14.72 14.89 14.87
C THR A 66 -13.75 13.76 15.13
N ASP A 67 -14.11 12.53 14.76
CA ASP A 67 -13.21 11.36 14.88
C ASP A 67 -11.93 11.54 14.06
N VAL A 68 -12.07 11.99 12.81
CA VAL A 68 -10.94 12.23 11.90
C VAL A 68 -9.98 13.28 12.45
N LEU A 69 -10.50 14.37 13.03
CA LEU A 69 -9.68 15.42 13.62
C LEU A 69 -9.04 14.98 14.94
N ALA A 70 -9.74 14.17 15.75
CA ALA A 70 -9.21 13.63 17.00
C ALA A 70 -8.05 12.65 16.78
N HIS A 71 -8.04 11.93 15.65
CA HIS A 71 -7.05 10.91 15.32
C HIS A 71 -6.05 11.35 14.25
N LEU A 72 -5.90 12.68 14.03
CA LEU A 72 -5.03 13.21 12.99
C LEU A 72 -3.58 12.72 13.13
N ASP A 73 -3.09 12.59 14.37
CA ASP A 73 -1.74 12.12 14.71
C ASP A 73 -1.73 10.70 15.32
N ASP A 74 -2.84 9.96 15.23
CA ASP A 74 -2.93 8.58 15.72
C ASP A 74 -2.45 7.59 14.64
N GLY A 75 -1.21 7.14 14.78
CA GLY A 75 -0.59 6.19 13.85
C GLY A 75 -1.43 4.93 13.60
N PRO A 76 -1.79 4.15 14.63
CA PRO A 76 -2.63 2.97 14.48
C PRO A 76 -3.98 3.22 13.79
N TRP A 77 -4.66 4.33 14.10
CA TRP A 77 -5.91 4.70 13.44
C TRP A 77 -5.69 4.96 11.95
N ARG A 78 -4.66 5.75 11.61
CA ARG A 78 -4.31 6.07 10.21
C ARG A 78 -3.88 4.85 9.40
N ASP A 79 -3.17 3.90 10.01
CA ASP A 79 -2.74 2.65 9.34
C ASP A 79 -3.94 1.82 8.85
N ASN A 80 -5.05 1.89 9.58
CA ASN A 80 -6.29 1.19 9.23
C ASN A 80 -7.08 1.88 8.10
N LEU A 81 -6.62 3.01 7.59
CA LEU A 81 -7.23 3.72 6.48
C LEU A 81 -6.40 3.54 5.20
N PRO A 82 -6.97 2.98 4.11
CA PRO A 82 -6.26 2.81 2.87
C PRO A 82 -5.91 4.15 2.20
N GLY A 83 -6.64 5.23 2.48
CA GLY A 83 -6.38 6.56 1.94
C GLY A 83 -5.45 7.44 2.79
N ALA A 84 -5.05 7.01 3.99
CA ALA A 84 -4.20 7.82 4.86
C ALA A 84 -2.71 7.56 4.63
N MET A 85 -1.90 8.59 4.86
CA MET A 85 -0.46 8.50 5.09
C MET A 85 -0.15 8.97 6.50
N GLN A 86 0.97 8.51 7.06
CA GLN A 86 1.40 8.99 8.38
C GLN A 86 1.91 10.42 8.33
N SER A 87 2.46 10.83 7.19
CA SER A 87 2.75 12.23 6.90
C SER A 87 1.73 12.75 5.88
N ILE A 88 0.81 13.59 6.36
CA ILE A 88 -0.36 14.06 5.61
C ILE A 88 -0.01 14.85 4.34
N ASN A 89 1.19 15.42 4.27
CA ASN A 89 1.68 16.11 3.07
C ASN A 89 1.75 15.18 1.85
N PHE A 90 1.95 13.87 2.04
CA PHE A 90 1.97 12.90 0.93
C PHE A 90 0.58 12.48 0.45
N GLU A 91 -0.49 12.91 1.12
CA GLU A 91 -1.87 12.75 0.64
C GLU A 91 -2.21 13.80 -0.43
N SER A 92 -1.50 14.92 -0.42
CA SER A 92 -1.67 16.03 -1.37
C SER A 92 -0.81 15.83 -2.62
N PHE A 93 -1.27 16.35 -3.76
CA PHE A 93 -0.51 16.38 -5.01
C PHE A 93 -0.27 17.81 -5.47
N THR A 94 0.99 18.18 -5.70
CA THR A 94 1.38 19.48 -6.26
C THR A 94 1.61 19.34 -7.76
N PHE A 95 0.92 20.16 -8.55
CA PHE A 95 1.13 20.24 -9.99
C PHE A 95 2.36 21.10 -10.33
N ASP A 96 2.90 20.93 -11.53
CA ASP A 96 4.06 21.69 -12.02
C ASP A 96 3.81 23.20 -12.07
N ASN A 97 2.54 23.62 -12.18
CA ASN A 97 2.14 25.03 -12.13
C ASN A 97 2.03 25.61 -10.71
N GLY A 98 2.39 24.83 -9.68
CA GLY A 98 2.36 25.24 -8.27
C GLY A 98 1.00 25.10 -7.58
N THR A 99 -0.06 24.73 -8.31
CA THR A 99 -1.37 24.45 -7.69
C THR A 99 -1.34 23.11 -6.94
N ILE A 100 -2.18 22.98 -5.91
CA ILE A 100 -2.24 21.78 -5.06
C ILE A 100 -3.64 21.18 -5.14
N ASN A 101 -3.69 19.87 -5.39
CA ASN A 101 -4.88 19.06 -5.24
C ASN A 101 -4.78 18.32 -3.91
N ALA A 102 -5.67 18.64 -2.98
CA ALA A 102 -5.62 18.12 -1.62
C ALA A 102 -7.02 18.10 -1.00
N CYS A 103 -7.16 17.35 0.08
CA CYS A 103 -8.29 17.46 0.97
C CYS A 103 -7.79 17.95 2.33
N TYR A 104 -7.99 19.25 2.61
CA TYR A 104 -7.44 19.87 3.80
C TYR A 104 -8.26 19.50 5.04
N TYR A 105 -7.58 19.16 6.13
CA TYR A 105 -8.23 18.95 7.43
C TYR A 105 -8.80 20.25 8.01
N ASN A 106 -8.16 21.40 7.73
CA ASN A 106 -8.70 22.70 8.05
C ASN A 106 -9.66 23.18 6.95
N THR A 107 -10.95 22.94 7.16
CA THR A 107 -12.02 23.31 6.23
C THR A 107 -12.23 24.82 6.11
N THR A 108 -11.75 25.62 7.06
CA THR A 108 -11.89 27.09 7.04
C THR A 108 -11.10 27.76 5.92
N LEU A 109 -10.16 27.02 5.31
CA LEU A 109 -9.38 27.50 4.16
C LEU A 109 -10.23 27.70 2.89
N GLY A 110 -11.46 27.17 2.85
CA GLY A 110 -12.40 27.41 1.75
C GLY A 110 -12.08 26.65 0.46
N TYR A 111 -11.12 25.72 0.48
CA TYR A 111 -10.84 24.84 -0.66
C TYR A 111 -11.77 23.62 -0.68
N PRO A 112 -12.12 23.09 -1.86
CA PRO A 112 -12.82 21.81 -1.95
C PRO A 112 -11.92 20.66 -1.48
N CYS A 113 -12.53 19.53 -1.13
CA CYS A 113 -11.80 18.31 -0.84
C CYS A 113 -11.54 17.53 -2.12
N ASP A 114 -10.28 17.45 -2.52
CA ASP A 114 -9.84 16.66 -3.66
C ASP A 114 -9.06 15.39 -3.26
N GLN A 115 -8.96 14.45 -4.20
CA GLN A 115 -8.31 13.15 -4.00
C GLN A 115 -6.79 13.23 -3.72
N GLY A 116 -6.11 14.25 -4.27
CA GLY A 116 -4.66 14.41 -4.16
C GLY A 116 -3.86 13.25 -4.77
N ASN A 117 -2.97 12.67 -3.96
CA ASN A 117 -2.09 11.55 -4.32
C ASN A 117 -2.71 10.18 -4.04
N ILE A 118 -3.91 10.12 -3.48
CA ILE A 118 -4.53 8.87 -3.04
C ILE A 118 -5.09 8.10 -4.26
N PRO A 119 -4.68 6.84 -4.50
CA PRO A 119 -5.27 5.99 -5.53
C PRO A 119 -6.79 5.87 -5.40
N ILE A 120 -7.51 5.96 -6.52
CA ILE A 120 -9.00 5.95 -6.55
C ILE A 120 -9.60 4.55 -6.46
N ILE A 121 -8.77 3.51 -6.60
CA ILE A 121 -9.18 2.12 -6.52
C ILE A 121 -7.98 1.24 -6.14
N GLY A 122 -8.25 0.14 -5.46
CA GLY A 122 -7.23 -0.84 -5.14
C GLY A 122 -7.76 -2.18 -4.68
N VAL A 123 -6.84 -3.04 -4.28
CA VAL A 123 -7.09 -4.36 -3.70
C VAL A 123 -6.72 -4.32 -2.23
N ASP A 124 -7.65 -4.71 -1.35
CA ASP A 124 -7.33 -5.10 0.02
C ASP A 124 -6.81 -6.54 0.02
N ALA A 125 -5.49 -6.69 -0.02
CA ALA A 125 -4.85 -7.98 -0.20
C ALA A 125 -4.85 -8.76 1.13
N ARG A 126 -5.52 -9.93 1.15
CA ARG A 126 -5.59 -10.84 2.31
C ARG A 126 -4.87 -12.16 2.06
N THR A 127 -4.57 -12.46 0.80
CA THR A 127 -3.90 -13.68 0.37
C THR A 127 -2.82 -13.41 -0.67
N VAL A 128 -1.93 -14.38 -0.91
CA VAL A 128 -0.97 -14.32 -2.02
C VAL A 128 -1.69 -14.25 -3.38
N GLY A 129 -2.83 -14.91 -3.51
CA GLY A 129 -3.67 -14.86 -4.72
C GLY A 129 -4.17 -13.45 -5.03
N ASP A 130 -4.55 -12.67 -4.02
CA ASP A 130 -4.97 -11.27 -4.20
C ASP A 130 -3.82 -10.40 -4.75
N ILE A 131 -2.61 -10.60 -4.22
CA ILE A 131 -1.41 -9.91 -4.70
C ILE A 131 -1.14 -10.28 -6.16
N GLN A 132 -1.12 -11.58 -6.47
CA GLN A 132 -0.86 -12.06 -7.83
C GLN A 132 -1.90 -11.51 -8.82
N ALA A 133 -3.19 -11.58 -8.48
CA ALA A 133 -4.27 -11.05 -9.30
C ALA A 133 -4.13 -9.53 -9.53
N GLY A 134 -3.84 -8.77 -8.47
CA GLY A 134 -3.66 -7.33 -8.52
C GLY A 134 -2.42 -6.89 -9.33
N VAL A 135 -1.27 -7.55 -9.14
CA VAL A 135 -0.04 -7.29 -9.91
C VAL A 135 -0.24 -7.62 -11.39
N SER A 136 -0.81 -8.79 -11.70
CA SER A 136 -1.12 -9.20 -13.08
C SER A 136 -2.08 -8.22 -13.75
N PHE A 137 -3.11 -7.76 -13.04
CA PHE A 137 -4.05 -6.77 -13.56
C PHE A 137 -3.36 -5.43 -13.86
N ALA A 138 -2.55 -4.93 -12.92
CA ALA A 138 -1.81 -3.68 -13.12
C ALA A 138 -0.84 -3.78 -14.30
N ALA A 139 -0.12 -4.89 -14.43
CA ALA A 139 0.77 -5.13 -15.56
C ALA A 139 0.01 -5.21 -16.89
N LYS A 140 -1.08 -6.00 -16.95
CA LYS A 140 -1.92 -6.17 -18.15
C LYS A 140 -2.50 -4.85 -18.65
N HIS A 141 -2.90 -3.98 -17.75
CA HIS A 141 -3.51 -2.69 -18.07
C HIS A 141 -2.54 -1.51 -17.99
N ASN A 142 -1.23 -1.77 -17.81
CA ASN A 142 -0.18 -0.75 -17.69
C ASN A 142 -0.50 0.36 -16.66
N LEU A 143 -1.01 -0.05 -15.51
CA LEU A 143 -1.35 0.84 -14.40
C LEU A 143 -0.11 1.16 -13.56
N LYS A 144 -0.05 2.38 -13.03
CA LYS A 144 0.93 2.73 -11.99
C LYS A 144 0.57 2.01 -10.70
N LEU A 145 1.26 0.90 -10.43
CA LEU A 145 1.07 0.11 -9.22
C LEU A 145 1.64 0.84 -8.00
N VAL A 146 0.84 0.96 -6.95
CA VAL A 146 1.22 1.53 -5.67
C VAL A 146 1.03 0.47 -4.60
N ILE A 147 2.05 0.21 -3.79
CA ILE A 147 1.95 -0.73 -2.69
C ILE A 147 1.95 0.06 -1.39
N LYS A 148 0.87 -0.08 -0.61
CA LYS A 148 0.74 0.54 0.72
C LYS A 148 0.59 -0.52 1.79
N ASN A 149 1.30 -0.34 2.89
CA ASN A 149 1.04 -1.03 4.14
C ASN A 149 0.42 -0.06 5.16
N THR A 150 1.26 0.51 6.02
CA THR A 150 0.90 1.48 7.07
C THR A 150 0.84 2.90 6.54
N GLY A 151 1.73 3.26 5.62
CA GLY A 151 1.84 4.63 5.09
C GLY A 151 2.92 5.48 5.78
N HIS A 152 3.88 4.83 6.45
CA HIS A 152 5.10 5.43 7.02
C HIS A 152 6.19 5.76 5.96
N ASP A 153 5.83 5.95 4.69
CA ASP A 153 6.82 6.28 3.66
C ASP A 153 7.11 7.79 3.63
N TYR A 154 8.28 8.18 4.12
CA TYR A 154 8.75 9.56 4.17
C TYR A 154 9.13 10.15 2.79
N LEU A 155 8.93 9.40 1.70
CA LEU A 155 9.17 9.85 0.33
C LEU A 155 7.89 9.82 -0.53
N GLY A 156 6.72 9.53 0.07
CA GLY A 156 5.44 9.45 -0.63
C GLY A 156 5.28 8.29 -1.62
N ARG A 157 6.18 7.30 -1.64
CA ARG A 157 6.20 6.19 -2.62
C ARG A 157 5.02 5.23 -2.48
N SER A 158 4.35 5.20 -1.33
CA SER A 158 3.17 4.36 -1.08
C SER A 158 1.84 5.05 -1.44
N MET A 159 1.87 6.16 -2.17
CA MET A 159 0.73 6.83 -2.78
C MET A 159 1.07 7.28 -4.20
N ALA A 160 0.07 7.37 -5.08
CA ALA A 160 0.23 8.04 -6.36
C ALA A 160 -1.12 8.43 -6.96
N ARG A 161 -1.23 9.70 -7.36
CA ARG A 161 -2.34 10.17 -8.20
C ARG A 161 -2.51 9.30 -9.43
N GLY A 162 -3.74 8.86 -9.70
CA GLY A 162 -4.07 7.99 -10.84
C GLY A 162 -3.47 6.57 -10.76
N GLY A 163 -2.92 6.18 -9.61
CA GLY A 163 -2.39 4.85 -9.39
C GLY A 163 -3.47 3.81 -9.07
N PHE A 164 -3.03 2.55 -9.07
CA PHE A 164 -3.79 1.39 -8.62
C PHE A 164 -3.15 0.83 -7.35
N MET A 165 -3.89 0.79 -6.25
CA MET A 165 -3.34 0.41 -4.94
C MET A 165 -3.40 -1.11 -4.70
N LEU A 166 -2.32 -1.67 -4.18
CA LEU A 166 -2.33 -2.91 -3.40
C LEU A 166 -2.10 -2.55 -1.94
N TRP A 167 -3.15 -2.71 -1.14
CA TRP A 167 -3.10 -2.46 0.29
C TRP A 167 -2.82 -3.77 1.02
N THR A 168 -1.63 -3.89 1.59
CA THR A 168 -1.14 -5.14 2.21
C THR A 168 -1.31 -5.15 3.73
N HIS A 169 -1.85 -4.09 4.32
CA HIS A 169 -2.00 -3.92 5.78
C HIS A 169 -2.69 -5.11 6.45
N ASN A 170 -3.61 -5.73 5.73
CA ASN A 170 -4.41 -6.82 6.25
C ASN A 170 -3.90 -8.22 5.90
N LEU A 171 -2.79 -8.31 5.16
CA LEU A 171 -2.08 -9.56 4.95
C LEU A 171 -1.30 -9.87 6.24
N LYS A 172 -1.97 -10.58 7.14
CA LYS A 172 -1.59 -10.73 8.56
C LYS A 172 -1.27 -12.19 8.96
N ASN A 173 -1.03 -13.06 7.99
CA ASN A 173 -0.78 -14.47 8.29
C ASN A 173 0.58 -14.61 8.98
N ILE A 174 0.67 -15.39 10.05
CA ILE A 174 1.93 -15.67 10.75
C ILE A 174 1.95 -17.18 10.96
N THR A 175 2.96 -17.84 10.41
CA THR A 175 3.15 -19.28 10.57
C THR A 175 4.48 -19.53 11.26
N TYR A 176 4.45 -20.28 12.35
CA TYR A 176 5.65 -20.73 13.05
C TYR A 176 6.03 -22.13 12.55
N ASN A 177 7.30 -22.31 12.22
CA ASN A 177 7.86 -23.60 11.83
C ASN A 177 9.07 -23.89 12.72
N GLU A 178 8.92 -24.89 13.61
CA GLU A 178 9.98 -25.30 14.54
C GLU A 178 11.18 -25.95 13.84
N ARG A 179 10.97 -26.53 12.66
CA ARG A 179 11.98 -27.25 11.85
C ARG A 179 11.97 -26.75 10.41
N PHE A 180 12.14 -25.46 10.23
CA PHE A 180 12.21 -24.85 8.91
C PHE A 180 13.45 -25.30 8.15
N VAL A 181 13.24 -25.71 6.91
CA VAL A 181 14.27 -25.98 5.91
C VAL A 181 13.96 -25.13 4.70
N GLN A 182 14.99 -24.46 4.15
CA GLN A 182 14.84 -23.65 2.95
C GLN A 182 14.43 -24.52 1.76
N ASP A 183 13.51 -24.02 0.93
CA ASP A 183 13.11 -24.71 -0.29
C ASP A 183 14.33 -24.88 -1.22
N GLY A 184 14.56 -26.10 -1.69
CA GLY A 184 15.75 -26.48 -2.47
C GLY A 184 17.02 -26.79 -1.65
N ALA A 185 16.97 -26.79 -0.32
CA ALA A 185 18.12 -27.20 0.50
C ALA A 185 18.40 -28.72 0.40
N PRO A 186 19.68 -29.15 0.47
CA PRO A 186 20.03 -30.56 0.56
C PRO A 186 19.31 -31.29 1.71
N SER A 187 19.04 -32.59 1.55
CA SER A 187 18.27 -33.38 2.53
C SER A 187 18.87 -33.44 3.95
N ASN A 188 20.14 -33.11 4.10
CA ASN A 188 20.86 -33.10 5.38
C ASN A 188 21.11 -31.68 5.92
N SER A 189 20.43 -30.68 5.39
CA SER A 189 20.57 -29.31 5.88
C SER A 189 20.05 -29.14 7.31
N PRO A 190 20.73 -28.33 8.14
CA PRO A 190 20.26 -28.03 9.49
C PRO A 190 18.90 -27.34 9.44
N THR A 191 18.04 -27.68 10.39
CA THR A 191 16.72 -27.06 10.57
C THR A 191 16.82 -25.88 11.52
N TYR A 192 15.99 -24.86 11.31
CA TYR A 192 15.91 -23.69 12.18
C TYR A 192 14.48 -23.47 12.67
N GLN A 193 14.32 -22.89 13.86
CA GLN A 193 13.03 -22.33 14.26
C GLN A 193 12.81 -21.04 13.46
N ALA A 194 11.71 -20.94 12.72
CA ALA A 194 11.42 -19.79 11.87
C ALA A 194 9.97 -19.33 12.01
N LEU A 195 9.77 -18.01 11.92
CA LEU A 195 8.48 -17.37 11.74
C LEU A 195 8.36 -16.93 10.28
N THR A 196 7.37 -17.44 9.57
CA THR A 196 6.98 -16.94 8.24
C THR A 196 5.84 -15.95 8.42
N LEU A 197 6.14 -14.69 8.12
CA LEU A 197 5.19 -13.59 8.14
C LEU A 197 4.60 -13.46 6.73
N GLY A 198 3.36 -13.90 6.56
CA GLY A 198 2.57 -13.68 5.36
C GLY A 198 2.18 -12.21 5.30
N GLY A 199 2.88 -11.47 4.44
CA GLY A 199 2.74 -10.02 4.40
C GLY A 199 3.31 -9.33 5.63
N VAL A 200 2.94 -8.07 5.78
CA VAL A 200 3.73 -7.16 6.58
C VAL A 200 3.13 -6.87 7.94
N SER A 201 3.69 -7.48 8.97
CA SER A 201 3.29 -7.27 10.38
C SER A 201 3.87 -5.97 10.95
N ASN A 202 3.04 -5.22 11.68
CA ASN A 202 3.45 -4.07 12.49
C ASN A 202 4.03 -4.52 13.84
N GLY A 203 4.88 -3.68 14.46
CA GLY A 203 5.58 -3.95 15.72
C GLY A 203 4.69 -4.45 16.88
N VAL A 204 3.44 -3.98 16.99
CA VAL A 204 2.50 -4.39 18.05
C VAL A 204 2.24 -5.90 18.06
N ARG A 205 2.19 -6.55 16.89
CA ARG A 205 1.61 -7.88 16.77
C ARG A 205 2.61 -9.01 17.02
N LEU A 206 3.91 -8.74 16.99
CA LEU A 206 4.94 -9.71 17.38
C LEU A 206 5.11 -9.82 18.91
N MET A 207 4.44 -8.96 19.69
CA MET A 207 4.33 -9.12 21.16
C MET A 207 3.16 -10.05 21.56
N GLY A 208 2.46 -10.68 20.61
CA GLY A 208 1.43 -11.70 20.83
C GLY A 208 2.01 -13.08 21.19
N PRO A 209 1.22 -14.19 21.17
CA PRO A 209 1.59 -15.47 21.80
C PRO A 209 2.62 -16.22 20.95
N LEU A 210 3.86 -15.75 20.97
CA LEU A 210 5.01 -16.56 20.64
C LEU A 210 5.31 -17.48 21.84
N PRO A 211 5.77 -18.73 21.61
CA PRO A 211 6.31 -19.55 22.68
C PRO A 211 7.35 -18.74 23.46
N GLN A 212 7.41 -18.90 24.80
CA GLN A 212 8.25 -18.10 25.72
C GLN A 212 9.76 -18.05 25.40
N HIS A 213 10.21 -18.78 24.37
CA HIS A 213 11.60 -18.92 23.94
C HIS A 213 11.89 -18.36 22.53
N VAL A 214 10.94 -17.72 21.85
CA VAL A 214 11.15 -17.13 20.52
C VAL A 214 11.44 -15.63 20.63
N THR A 215 12.59 -15.20 20.13
CA THR A 215 12.99 -13.78 20.11
C THR A 215 12.06 -12.97 19.18
N THR A 216 11.50 -11.88 19.69
CA THR A 216 10.66 -10.96 18.90
C THR A 216 11.53 -10.11 17.96
N PRO A 217 11.21 -10.02 16.66
CA PRO A 217 11.83 -9.04 15.76
C PRO A 217 11.54 -7.62 16.26
N MET A 218 12.60 -6.84 16.48
CA MET A 218 12.47 -5.49 17.03
C MET A 218 12.04 -4.48 15.96
N ALA A 219 11.00 -3.69 16.24
CA ALA A 219 10.47 -2.63 15.39
C ALA A 219 10.59 -1.26 16.09
N ASN A 220 10.92 -0.20 15.36
CA ASN A 220 11.03 1.16 15.90
C ASN A 220 9.67 1.88 15.94
N GLY A 221 8.73 1.36 16.73
CA GLY A 221 7.41 1.93 16.89
C GLY A 221 6.29 0.97 16.51
N PHE A 222 5.14 1.15 17.17
CA PHE A 222 4.00 0.24 17.12
C PHE A 222 3.36 0.13 15.72
N SER A 223 3.31 1.24 14.97
CA SER A 223 2.79 1.35 13.59
C SER A 223 3.83 1.12 12.49
N VAL A 224 5.11 1.04 12.86
CA VAL A 224 6.16 0.79 11.88
C VAL A 224 6.07 -0.66 11.45
N ASN A 225 5.80 -0.82 10.17
CA ASN A 225 5.92 -2.04 9.41
C ASN A 225 7.31 -2.65 9.66
N ILE A 226 7.37 -3.95 9.96
CA ILE A 226 8.66 -4.62 10.19
C ILE A 226 9.41 -4.81 8.87
N ILE A 227 8.82 -5.19 7.74
CA ILE A 227 9.54 -5.51 6.50
C ILE A 227 10.12 -4.29 5.73
N SER A 228 9.48 -3.12 5.77
CA SER A 228 9.94 -1.91 5.09
C SER A 228 11.33 -1.43 5.56
N PRO A 229 11.62 -1.30 6.87
CA PRO A 229 12.96 -1.05 7.40
C PRO A 229 13.98 -2.17 7.10
N PHE A 230 13.54 -3.34 6.62
CA PHE A 230 14.44 -4.44 6.23
C PHE A 230 14.86 -4.30 4.76
N THR A 231 14.07 -3.59 3.93
CA THR A 231 14.43 -3.20 2.56
C THR A 231 15.20 -1.87 2.46
N SER A 232 15.28 -1.11 3.56
CA SER A 232 16.00 0.17 3.65
C SER A 232 16.71 0.31 4.99
N LEU A 233 18.05 0.42 4.98
CA LEU A 233 18.95 0.54 6.14
C LEU A 233 18.37 1.38 7.29
N THR A 234 17.86 0.72 8.34
CA THR A 234 17.35 1.38 9.56
C THR A 234 17.88 0.66 10.80
N ARG A 235 18.29 1.43 11.81
CA ARG A 235 18.86 0.95 13.08
C ARG A 235 17.76 0.62 14.08
N THR A 236 17.81 -0.54 14.72
CA THR A 236 16.98 -0.91 15.88
C THR A 236 17.65 -0.51 17.21
N ILE A 237 16.88 -0.19 18.26
CA ILE A 237 17.38 0.06 19.64
C ILE A 237 16.73 -0.98 20.58
N PRO A 238 17.50 -1.64 21.48
CA PRO A 238 18.91 -1.41 21.81
C PRO A 238 19.90 -2.10 20.84
N PRO A 239 21.13 -1.55 20.64
CA PRO A 239 22.04 -2.00 19.58
C PRO A 239 22.86 -3.26 19.90
N ASN A 240 22.76 -3.82 21.11
CA ASN A 240 23.91 -4.56 21.68
C ASN A 240 23.86 -6.09 21.62
N HIS A 241 22.79 -6.75 21.11
CA HIS A 241 22.77 -8.22 21.08
C HIS A 241 22.50 -8.90 19.73
N HIS A 242 21.90 -8.25 18.74
CA HIS A 242 21.49 -8.94 17.49
C HIS A 242 21.75 -8.21 16.15
N GLY A 243 22.42 -7.05 16.16
CA GLY A 243 22.76 -6.31 14.94
C GLY A 243 21.55 -5.69 14.21
N LEU A 244 21.74 -5.25 12.96
CA LEU A 244 20.70 -4.65 12.12
C LEU A 244 19.60 -5.66 11.78
N SER A 245 18.35 -5.18 11.62
CA SER A 245 17.17 -5.97 11.24
C SER A 245 17.41 -6.90 10.03
N GLN A 246 18.18 -6.45 9.04
CA GLN A 246 18.57 -7.22 7.86
C GLN A 246 19.32 -8.54 8.17
N ARG A 247 20.01 -8.64 9.31
CA ARG A 247 20.74 -9.86 9.69
C ARG A 247 19.83 -10.97 10.26
N GLN A 248 18.54 -10.70 10.45
CA GLN A 248 17.55 -11.65 10.94
C GLN A 248 16.67 -12.25 9.83
N ILE A 249 16.92 -11.90 8.56
CA ILE A 249 16.19 -12.46 7.41
C ILE A 249 16.81 -13.81 7.03
N LEU A 250 16.04 -14.89 7.22
CA LEU A 250 16.43 -16.20 6.69
C LEU A 250 16.07 -16.34 5.21
N LEU A 251 14.92 -15.82 4.78
CA LEU A 251 14.43 -15.83 3.38
C LEU A 251 13.40 -14.73 3.10
N ILE A 252 13.37 -14.25 1.85
CA ILE A 252 12.22 -13.55 1.26
C ILE A 252 11.60 -14.51 0.25
N SER A 253 10.35 -14.94 0.48
CA SER A 253 9.66 -15.85 -0.43
C SER A 253 9.37 -15.17 -1.77
N GLN A 254 10.03 -15.60 -2.84
CA GLN A 254 9.69 -15.24 -4.22
C GLN A 254 8.57 -16.16 -4.73
N SER A 255 7.38 -16.14 -4.11
CA SER A 255 6.22 -16.90 -4.60
C SER A 255 5.41 -16.14 -5.66
N LEU A 256 6.02 -15.17 -6.35
CA LEU A 256 5.46 -14.51 -7.54
C LEU A 256 5.81 -15.31 -8.80
N ARG A 257 5.34 -16.56 -8.89
CA ARG A 257 5.19 -17.21 -10.20
C ARG A 257 3.87 -16.70 -10.78
N LEU A 258 3.96 -15.66 -11.59
CA LEU A 258 2.85 -15.23 -12.45
C LEU A 258 2.65 -16.34 -13.48
N GLN A 259 1.55 -17.09 -13.37
CA GLN A 259 1.13 -18.06 -14.38
C GLN A 259 0.56 -17.33 -15.61
#